data_AF-A0A950QV24-F1
#
_entry.id   AF-A0A950QV24-F1
#
_cell.length_a   1.000
_cell.length_b   1.000
_cell.length_c   1.000
_cell.angle_alpha   90.00
_cell.angle_beta   90.00
_cell.angle_gamma   90.00
#
_symmetry.space_group_name_H-M   'P 1'
#
loop_
_entity.id
_entity.type
_entity.pdbx_description
1 polymer ?
#
loop_
_entity_poly.entity_id
_entity_poly.type
_entity_poly.pdbx_seq_one_letter_code
_entity_poly.pdbx_strand_id
1 'polypeptide(L)'
;MRPNAVAAIVLRYYYLLRGSIARTMPLFLWVAIDIILWGFITRYLNAVASPGFNFVPVFLGAVLMWDFFSRVMMGVTMVFFEDVWSRNFLNFFASPLTISEYLAGLVLSSIATSAVGLVVMILLAGAFGLSFLVYGAYLAPFLFTLFVFGIALGIFACALVLRLGPSAEWFIWPIPVLVSPFVGVFYPLAVLPAWMRFVSRALPPSYVFENMRAILGGKAGSPGE
;
A
#
# COMPACT_ATOMS: atom_id res chain seq x y z
N MET A 1 -14.19 1.95 23.83
CA MET A 1 -12.81 1.52 23.53
C MET A 1 -11.90 2.11 24.59
N ARG A 2 -11.08 1.29 25.26
CA ARG A 2 -10.11 1.77 26.25
C ARG A 2 -8.80 2.15 25.54
N PRO A 3 -8.35 3.42 25.60
CA PRO A 3 -7.15 3.85 24.89
C PRO A 3 -5.89 3.13 25.39
N ASN A 4 -5.84 2.78 26.68
CA ASN A 4 -4.70 2.06 27.27
C ASN A 4 -4.52 0.66 26.68
N ALA A 5 -5.63 -0.02 26.33
CA ALA A 5 -5.59 -1.33 25.70
C ALA A 5 -4.99 -1.27 24.29
N VAL A 6 -5.42 -0.27 23.50
CA VAL A 6 -4.88 -0.02 22.16
C VAL A 6 -3.40 0.36 22.24
N ALA A 7 -3.04 1.25 23.17
CA ALA A 7 -1.66 1.66 23.39
C ALA A 7 -0.74 0.48 23.76
N ALA A 8 -1.22 -0.47 24.58
CA ALA A 8 -0.46 -1.65 24.94
C ALA A 8 -0.12 -2.53 23.72
N ILE A 9 -1.05 -2.70 22.79
CA ILE A 9 -0.83 -3.46 21.55
C ILE A 9 0.22 -2.76 20.68
N VAL A 10 0.10 -1.44 20.51
CA VAL A 10 1.06 -0.65 19.72
C VAL A 10 2.45 -0.67 20.36
N LEU A 11 2.53 -0.52 21.68
CA LEU A 11 3.78 -0.54 22.43
C LEU A 11 4.48 -1.90 22.31
N ARG A 12 3.72 -2.99 22.39
CA ARG A 12 4.25 -4.34 22.16
C ARG A 12 4.86 -4.47 20.78
N TYR A 13 4.15 -4.04 19.73
CA TYR A 13 4.68 -4.11 18.37
C TYR A 13 5.93 -3.25 18.21
N TYR A 14 5.94 -2.05 18.80
CA TYR A 14 7.11 -1.19 18.82
C TYR A 14 8.33 -1.86 19.46
N TYR A 15 8.17 -2.53 20.61
CA TYR A 15 9.27 -3.28 21.23
C TYR A 15 9.73 -4.46 20.39
N LEU A 16 8.83 -5.16 19.68
CA LEU A 16 9.19 -6.24 18.76
C LEU A 16 10.01 -5.74 17.57
N LEU A 17 9.67 -4.57 17.03
CA LEU A 17 10.45 -3.92 15.96
C LEU A 17 11.82 -3.48 16.48
N ARG A 18 11.88 -2.84 17.65
CA ARG A 18 13.15 -2.38 18.24
C ARG A 18 14.09 -3.55 18.56
N GLY A 19 13.55 -4.68 18.98
CA GLY A 19 14.31 -5.86 19.37
C GLY A 19 14.91 -6.66 18.21
N SER A 20 14.52 -6.39 16.96
CA SER A 20 15.02 -7.13 15.80
C SER A 20 15.22 -6.25 14.58
N ILE A 21 16.49 -6.07 14.20
CA ILE A 21 16.88 -5.40 12.95
C ILE A 21 16.27 -6.12 11.74
N ALA A 22 16.12 -7.45 11.81
CA ALA A 22 15.53 -8.24 10.74
C ALA A 22 14.04 -7.90 10.50
N ARG A 23 13.34 -7.30 11.47
CA ARG A 23 11.96 -6.85 11.31
C ARG A 23 11.84 -5.43 10.78
N THR A 24 12.84 -4.58 11.04
CA THR A 24 12.82 -3.18 10.58
C THR A 24 13.39 -3.03 9.18
N MET A 25 14.43 -3.80 8.83
CA MET A 25 15.08 -3.74 7.53
C MET A 25 14.12 -3.92 6.33
N PRO A 26 13.22 -4.92 6.32
CA PRO A 26 12.30 -5.10 5.19
C PRO A 26 11.32 -3.93 4.98
N LEU A 27 11.02 -3.15 6.04
CA LEU A 27 10.06 -2.04 5.95
C LEU A 27 10.51 -0.95 4.97
N PHE A 28 11.81 -0.72 4.86
CA PHE A 28 12.37 0.29 3.95
C PHE A 28 13.24 -0.30 2.85
N LEU A 29 13.89 -1.45 3.04
CA LEU A 29 14.69 -2.08 1.98
C LEU A 29 13.82 -2.49 0.79
N TRP A 30 12.68 -3.14 1.05
CA TRP A 30 11.80 -3.59 -0.03
C TRP A 30 11.25 -2.39 -0.81
N VAL A 31 10.87 -1.33 -0.09
CA VAL A 31 10.41 -0.06 -0.66
C VAL A 31 11.50 0.58 -1.50
N ALA A 32 12.72 0.67 -0.96
CA ALA A 32 13.83 1.32 -1.61
C ALA A 32 14.22 0.60 -2.90
N ILE A 33 14.32 -0.73 -2.84
CA ILE A 33 14.62 -1.56 -4.00
C ILE A 33 13.57 -1.36 -5.09
N ASP A 34 12.28 -1.39 -4.75
CA ASP A 34 11.19 -1.25 -5.72
C ASP A 34 11.19 0.14 -6.40
N ILE A 35 11.27 1.21 -5.61
CA ILE A 35 11.31 2.57 -6.14
C ILE A 35 12.56 2.84 -6.96
N ILE A 36 13.73 2.33 -6.55
CA ILE A 36 14.97 2.47 -7.32
C ILE A 36 14.87 1.71 -8.64
N LEU A 37 14.38 0.47 -8.61
CA LEU A 37 14.21 -0.36 -9.80
C LEU A 37 13.29 0.31 -10.80
N TRP A 38 12.09 0.71 -10.37
CA TRP A 38 11.13 1.39 -11.23
C TRP A 38 11.58 2.79 -11.65
N GLY A 39 12.35 3.48 -10.82
CA GLY A 39 13.00 4.74 -11.16
C GLY A 39 13.98 4.60 -12.33
N PHE A 40 14.79 3.54 -12.33
CA PHE A 40 15.68 3.26 -13.46
C PHE A 40 14.93 2.76 -14.69
N ILE A 41 13.92 1.89 -14.53
CA ILE A 41 13.08 1.43 -15.65
C ILE A 41 12.43 2.62 -16.37
N THR A 42 11.86 3.57 -15.62
CA THR A 42 11.21 4.75 -16.22
C THR A 42 12.20 5.68 -16.93
N ARG A 43 13.42 5.83 -16.41
CA ARG A 43 14.50 6.56 -17.11
C ARG A 43 14.93 5.85 -18.39
N TYR A 44 15.05 4.52 -18.37
CA TYR A 44 15.34 3.73 -19.56
C TYR A 44 14.24 3.87 -20.61
N LEU A 45 12.97 3.80 -20.21
CA LEU A 45 11.84 4.00 -21.12
C LEU A 45 11.86 5.39 -21.76
N ASN A 46 12.17 6.45 -21.01
CA ASN A 46 12.34 7.80 -21.56
C ASN A 46 13.49 7.88 -22.59
N ALA A 47 14.54 7.05 -22.47
CA ALA A 47 15.67 7.07 -23.39
C ALA A 47 15.39 6.33 -24.72
N VAL A 48 14.52 5.31 -24.70
CA VAL A 48 14.21 4.47 -25.86
C VAL A 48 12.94 4.91 -26.59
N ALA A 49 12.01 5.56 -25.89
CA ALA A 49 10.76 6.01 -26.45
C ALA A 49 10.87 7.35 -27.20
N SER A 50 9.87 7.64 -28.02
CA SER A 50 9.79 8.89 -28.77
C SER A 50 9.78 10.12 -27.86
N PRO A 51 10.44 11.22 -28.25
CA PRO A 51 10.40 12.49 -27.51
C PRO A 51 8.96 12.98 -27.39
N GLY A 52 8.51 13.26 -26.16
CA GLY A 52 7.20 13.87 -25.90
C GLY A 52 6.38 13.24 -24.76
N PHE A 53 6.72 12.03 -24.32
CA PHE A 53 6.05 11.37 -23.20
C PHE A 53 7.02 11.12 -22.04
N ASN A 54 6.71 11.63 -20.86
CA ASN A 54 7.51 11.36 -19.66
C ASN A 54 6.91 10.17 -18.90
N PHE A 55 7.64 9.05 -18.91
CA PHE A 55 7.26 7.81 -18.26
C PHE A 55 7.38 7.87 -16.72
N VAL A 56 8.14 8.83 -16.17
CA VAL A 56 8.38 8.90 -14.72
C VAL A 56 7.09 9.18 -13.95
N PRO A 57 6.31 10.25 -14.21
CA PRO A 57 5.06 10.48 -13.48
C PRO A 57 4.01 9.37 -13.66
N VAL A 58 3.97 8.77 -14.84
CA VAL A 58 2.94 7.79 -15.21
C VAL A 58 3.21 6.43 -14.56
N PHE A 59 4.41 5.90 -14.69
CA PHE A 59 4.74 4.59 -14.14
C PHE A 59 5.26 4.69 -12.71
N LEU A 60 6.27 5.51 -12.42
CA LEU A 60 6.82 5.59 -11.06
C LEU A 60 5.78 6.15 -10.07
N GLY A 61 4.94 7.09 -10.51
CA GLY A 61 3.82 7.58 -9.71
C GLY A 61 2.79 6.48 -9.41
N ALA A 62 2.44 5.66 -10.40
CA ALA A 62 1.53 4.54 -10.21
C ALA A 62 2.12 3.45 -9.31
N VAL A 63 3.38 3.08 -9.51
CA VAL A 63 4.12 2.13 -8.64
C VAL A 63 4.07 2.60 -7.20
N LEU A 64 4.39 3.88 -6.96
CA LEU A 64 4.47 4.40 -5.60
C LEU A 64 3.10 4.40 -4.89
N MET A 65 2.04 4.81 -5.58
CA MET A 65 0.68 4.74 -5.04
C MET A 65 0.28 3.29 -4.73
N TRP A 66 0.63 2.36 -5.62
CA TRP A 66 0.35 0.95 -5.44
C TRP A 66 1.17 0.31 -4.30
N ASP A 67 2.45 0.67 -4.16
CA ASP A 67 3.28 0.22 -3.05
C ASP A 67 2.75 0.79 -1.74
N PHE A 68 2.35 2.07 -1.69
CA PHE A 68 1.68 2.65 -0.51
C PHE A 68 0.46 1.84 -0.06
N PHE A 69 -0.46 1.53 -0.98
CA PHE A 69 -1.60 0.63 -0.69
C PHE A 69 -1.12 -0.72 -0.12
N SER A 70 -0.14 -1.34 -0.78
CA SER A 70 0.40 -2.63 -0.38
C SER A 70 1.05 -2.59 1.00
N ARG A 71 1.74 -1.50 1.36
CA ARG A 71 2.34 -1.27 2.69
C ARG A 71 1.31 -1.11 3.78
N VAL A 72 0.20 -0.43 3.51
CA VAL A 72 -0.88 -0.29 4.49
C VAL A 72 -1.51 -1.66 4.77
N MET A 73 -1.83 -2.42 3.73
CA MET A 73 -2.39 -3.77 3.87
C MET A 73 -1.43 -4.73 4.60
N MET A 74 -0.16 -4.77 4.19
CA MET A 74 0.86 -5.59 4.84
C MET A 74 1.14 -5.12 6.27
N GLY A 75 1.10 -3.82 6.55
CA GLY A 75 1.30 -3.28 7.90
C GLY A 75 0.29 -3.82 8.90
N VAL A 76 -0.99 -3.90 8.53
CA VAL A 76 -2.03 -4.50 9.37
C VAL A 76 -1.78 -6.00 9.56
N THR A 77 -1.46 -6.69 8.47
CA THR A 77 -1.31 -8.16 8.46
C THR A 77 -0.06 -8.62 9.21
N MET A 78 1.06 -7.92 9.06
CA MET A 78 2.33 -8.28 9.71
C MET A 78 2.25 -8.17 11.22
N VAL A 79 1.59 -7.13 11.75
CA VAL A 79 1.37 -7.00 13.21
C VAL A 79 0.57 -8.19 13.72
N PHE A 80 -0.45 -8.61 12.97
CA PHE A 80 -1.25 -9.79 13.28
C PHE A 80 -0.43 -11.09 13.17
N PHE A 81 0.39 -11.24 12.15
CA PHE A 81 1.24 -12.43 11.98
C PHE A 81 2.28 -12.57 13.10
N GLU A 82 2.82 -11.46 13.61
CA GLU A 82 3.67 -11.52 14.79
C GLU A 82 2.94 -12.13 16.00
N ASP A 83 1.63 -11.92 16.14
CA ASP A 83 0.81 -12.60 17.16
C ASP A 83 0.58 -14.09 16.86
N VAL A 84 0.40 -14.45 15.59
CA VAL A 84 0.28 -15.85 15.15
C VAL A 84 1.58 -16.61 15.43
N TRP A 85 2.71 -16.10 14.95
CA TRP A 85 4.01 -16.74 15.06
C TRP A 85 4.51 -16.83 16.50
N SER A 86 4.21 -15.81 17.32
CA SER A 86 4.52 -15.84 18.76
C SER A 86 3.52 -16.63 19.60
N ARG A 87 2.49 -17.22 18.98
CA ARG A 87 1.41 -17.98 19.67
C ARG A 87 0.73 -17.16 20.78
N ASN A 88 0.67 -15.84 20.60
CA ASN A 88 0.23 -14.90 21.62
C ASN A 88 -1.31 -14.80 21.74
N PHE A 89 -2.06 -15.48 20.86
CA PHE A 89 -3.52 -15.50 20.91
C PHE A 89 -4.09 -16.02 22.23
N LEU A 90 -3.40 -16.96 22.89
CA LEU A 90 -3.80 -17.44 24.22
C LEU A 90 -3.84 -16.30 25.24
N ASN A 91 -2.80 -15.46 25.28
CA ASN A 91 -2.74 -14.30 26.17
C ASN A 91 -3.78 -13.25 25.79
N PHE A 92 -4.00 -13.06 24.49
CA PHE A 92 -5.03 -12.14 23.98
C PHE A 92 -6.42 -12.56 24.44
N PHE A 93 -6.80 -13.82 24.25
CA PHE A 93 -8.12 -14.34 24.64
C PHE A 93 -8.30 -14.47 26.16
N ALA A 94 -7.21 -14.62 26.93
CA ALA A 94 -7.25 -14.62 28.39
C ALA A 94 -7.40 -13.20 28.98
N SER A 95 -7.00 -12.17 28.24
CA SER A 95 -7.14 -10.77 28.66
C SER A 95 -8.54 -10.24 28.35
N PRO A 96 -9.05 -9.24 29.08
CA PRO A 96 -10.37 -8.66 28.83
C PRO A 96 -10.38 -7.72 27.61
N LEU A 97 -9.65 -8.03 26.54
CA LEU A 97 -9.54 -7.21 25.33
C LEU A 97 -10.70 -7.48 24.37
N THR A 98 -11.28 -6.42 23.81
CA THR A 98 -12.30 -6.54 22.77
C THR A 98 -11.66 -6.63 21.37
N ILE A 99 -12.32 -7.30 20.43
CA ILE A 99 -11.85 -7.40 19.03
C ILE A 99 -11.66 -6.02 18.41
N SER A 100 -12.55 -5.06 18.70
CA SER A 100 -12.42 -3.67 18.22
C SER A 100 -11.17 -2.96 18.75
N GLU A 101 -10.79 -3.20 20.01
CA GLU A 101 -9.57 -2.64 20.59
C GLU A 101 -8.33 -3.26 19.95
N TYR A 102 -8.37 -4.56 19.64
CA TYR A 102 -7.31 -5.25 18.92
C TYR A 102 -7.10 -4.70 17.51
N LEU A 103 -8.18 -4.66 16.71
CA LEU A 103 -8.14 -4.14 15.35
C LEU A 103 -7.66 -2.69 15.32
N ALA A 104 -8.09 -1.86 16.27
CA ALA A 104 -7.59 -0.48 16.38
C ALA A 104 -6.08 -0.42 16.65
N GLY A 105 -5.55 -1.33 17.48
CA GLY A 105 -4.11 -1.45 17.71
C GLY A 105 -3.35 -1.83 16.43
N LEU A 106 -3.84 -2.84 15.70
CA LEU A 106 -3.26 -3.25 14.41
C LEU A 106 -3.24 -2.11 13.40
N VAL A 107 -4.37 -1.41 13.26
CA VAL A 107 -4.52 -0.28 12.34
C VAL A 107 -3.57 0.86 12.73
N LEU A 108 -3.50 1.22 14.01
CA LEU A 108 -2.64 2.30 14.48
C LEU A 108 -1.14 1.96 14.30
N SER A 109 -0.75 0.71 14.56
CA SER A 109 0.59 0.23 14.24
C SER A 109 0.88 0.28 12.74
N SER A 110 -0.09 -0.10 11.90
CA SER A 110 0.05 -0.03 10.44
C SER A 110 0.29 1.39 9.96
N ILE A 111 -0.47 2.37 10.48
CA ILE A 111 -0.33 3.80 10.16
C ILE A 111 1.10 4.25 10.40
N ALA A 112 1.66 3.93 11.58
CA ALA A 112 3.02 4.30 11.93
C ALA A 112 4.04 3.71 10.96
N THR A 113 3.95 2.40 10.66
CA THR A 113 4.87 1.75 9.72
C THR A 113 4.71 2.22 8.27
N SER A 114 3.47 2.43 7.82
CA SER A 114 3.19 2.89 6.45
C SER A 114 3.59 4.35 6.24
N ALA A 115 3.51 5.19 7.29
CA ALA A 115 3.98 6.56 7.21
C ALA A 115 5.50 6.62 7.00
N VAL A 116 6.26 5.79 7.72
CA VAL A 116 7.72 5.67 7.51
C VAL A 116 8.01 5.20 6.08
N GLY A 117 7.32 4.14 5.61
CA GLY A 117 7.45 3.65 4.24
C GLY A 117 7.15 4.74 3.20
N LEU A 118 6.07 5.49 3.39
CA LEU A 118 5.67 6.58 2.49
C LEU A 118 6.71 7.71 2.43
N VAL A 119 7.28 8.10 3.57
CA VAL A 119 8.35 9.12 3.59
C VAL A 119 9.55 8.64 2.80
N VAL A 120 9.98 7.38 2.99
CA VAL A 120 11.09 6.79 2.23
C VAL A 120 10.77 6.75 0.74
N MET A 121 9.57 6.33 0.35
CA MET A 121 9.11 6.32 -1.05
C MET A 121 9.19 7.69 -1.69
N ILE A 122 8.66 8.72 -1.03
CA ILE A 122 8.61 10.08 -1.56
C ILE A 122 10.02 10.65 -1.76
N LEU A 123 10.93 10.45 -0.78
CA LEU A 123 12.30 10.91 -0.87
C LEU A 123 13.05 10.26 -2.04
N LEU A 124 12.92 8.93 -2.19
CA LEU A 124 13.58 8.19 -3.25
C LEU A 124 12.99 8.53 -4.62
N ALA A 125 11.66 8.57 -4.76
CA ALA A 125 11.02 8.92 -6.03
C ALA A 125 11.32 10.38 -6.44
N GLY A 126 11.46 11.28 -5.47
CA GLY A 126 11.91 12.65 -5.69
C GLY A 126 13.30 12.72 -6.33
N ALA A 127 14.23 11.84 -5.96
CA ALA A 127 15.56 11.75 -6.59
C ALA A 127 15.50 11.34 -8.07
N PHE A 128 14.44 10.65 -8.49
CA PHE A 128 14.19 10.31 -9.90
C PHE A 128 13.46 11.42 -10.68
N GLY A 129 13.10 12.53 -10.03
CA GLY A 129 12.41 13.66 -10.64
C GLY A 129 10.87 13.58 -10.56
N LEU A 130 10.32 12.70 -9.71
CA LEU A 130 8.88 12.64 -9.49
C LEU A 130 8.44 13.81 -8.59
N SER A 131 7.61 14.70 -9.14
CA SER A 131 6.98 15.77 -8.37
C SER A 131 5.53 15.40 -8.04
N PHE A 132 5.22 15.29 -6.74
CA PHE A 132 3.85 15.06 -6.27
C PHE A 132 2.95 16.28 -6.42
N LEU A 133 3.53 17.48 -6.62
CA LEU A 133 2.77 18.70 -6.85
C LEU A 133 1.92 18.61 -8.13
N VAL A 134 2.28 17.71 -9.05
CA VAL A 134 1.49 17.46 -10.26
C VAL A 134 0.05 17.02 -9.93
N TYR A 135 -0.14 16.27 -8.84
CA TYR A 135 -1.45 15.82 -8.39
C TYR A 135 -2.21 16.85 -7.54
N GLY A 136 -1.52 17.85 -6.99
CA GLY A 136 -2.11 18.93 -6.20
C GLY A 136 -3.00 18.43 -5.06
N ALA A 137 -4.19 19.03 -4.93
CA ALA A 137 -5.16 18.66 -3.89
C ALA A 137 -5.73 17.23 -4.04
N TYR A 138 -5.66 16.63 -5.24
CA TYR A 138 -6.16 15.27 -5.49
C TYR A 138 -5.30 14.17 -4.85
N LEU A 139 -4.08 14.49 -4.42
CA LEU A 139 -3.21 13.53 -3.74
C LEU A 139 -3.82 13.02 -2.42
N ALA A 140 -4.46 13.90 -1.65
CA ALA A 140 -5.09 13.55 -0.37
C ALA A 140 -6.22 12.51 -0.52
N PRO A 141 -7.25 12.71 -1.38
CA PRO A 141 -8.29 11.71 -1.58
C PRO A 141 -7.77 10.42 -2.21
N PHE A 142 -6.72 10.46 -3.06
CA PHE A 142 -6.08 9.25 -3.58
C PHE A 142 -5.45 8.42 -2.47
N LEU A 143 -4.58 9.03 -1.67
CA LEU A 143 -3.94 8.36 -0.54
C LEU A 143 -4.98 7.87 0.47
N PHE A 144 -6.01 8.67 0.77
CA PHE A 144 -7.08 8.27 1.68
C PHE A 144 -7.85 7.04 1.18
N THR A 145 -8.22 7.02 -0.10
CA THR A 145 -8.93 5.86 -0.70
C THR A 145 -8.09 4.60 -0.64
N LEU A 146 -6.81 4.70 -1.03
CA LEU A 146 -5.87 3.58 -1.00
C LEU A 146 -5.60 3.11 0.44
N PHE A 147 -5.51 4.04 1.38
CA PHE A 147 -5.29 3.76 2.80
C PHE A 147 -6.49 3.01 3.41
N VAL A 148 -7.71 3.51 3.24
CA VAL A 148 -8.93 2.87 3.76
C VAL A 148 -9.12 1.49 3.14
N PHE A 149 -8.92 1.37 1.83
CA PHE A 149 -9.03 0.09 1.12
C PHE A 149 -7.93 -0.90 1.55
N GLY A 150 -6.70 -0.41 1.76
CA GLY A 150 -5.58 -1.20 2.29
C GLY A 150 -5.87 -1.75 3.69
N ILE A 151 -6.41 -0.92 4.59
CA ILE A 151 -6.85 -1.37 5.92
C ILE A 151 -7.94 -2.43 5.80
N ALA A 152 -8.97 -2.18 4.99
CA ALA A 152 -10.09 -3.11 4.82
C ALA A 152 -9.61 -4.48 4.33
N LEU A 153 -8.72 -4.51 3.34
CA LEU A 153 -8.13 -5.75 2.85
C LEU A 153 -7.18 -6.41 3.87
N GLY A 154 -6.44 -5.62 4.64
CA GLY A 154 -5.60 -6.14 5.72
C GLY A 154 -6.42 -6.82 6.82
N ILE A 155 -7.52 -6.20 7.25
CA ILE A 155 -8.45 -6.79 8.23
C ILE A 155 -9.10 -8.06 7.65
N PHE A 156 -9.52 -8.03 6.38
CA PHE A 156 -10.05 -9.20 5.68
C PHE A 156 -9.04 -10.34 5.63
N ALA A 157 -7.77 -10.04 5.34
CA ALA A 157 -6.68 -11.01 5.34
C ALA A 157 -6.47 -11.63 6.73
N CYS A 158 -6.42 -10.82 7.80
CA CYS A 158 -6.34 -11.35 9.17
C CYS A 158 -7.53 -12.28 9.49
N ALA A 159 -8.75 -11.90 9.11
CA ALA A 159 -9.94 -12.73 9.32
C ALA A 159 -9.88 -14.05 8.54
N LEU A 160 -9.32 -14.05 7.32
CA LEU A 160 -9.12 -15.24 6.51
C LEU A 160 -8.18 -16.24 7.22
N VAL A 161 -7.08 -15.76 7.79
CA VAL A 161 -6.11 -16.58 8.52
C VAL A 161 -6.70 -17.13 9.80
N LEU A 162 -7.46 -16.32 10.54
CA LEU A 162 -8.17 -16.81 11.73
C LEU A 162 -9.15 -17.94 11.38
N ARG A 163 -9.78 -17.88 10.20
CA ARG A 163 -10.76 -18.88 9.76
C ARG A 163 -10.12 -20.16 9.20
N LEU A 164 -9.06 -20.03 8.40
CA LEU A 164 -8.43 -21.13 7.67
C LEU A 164 -7.17 -21.68 8.35
N GLY A 165 -6.70 -21.02 9.40
CA GLY A 165 -5.52 -21.38 10.17
C GLY A 165 -4.23 -20.72 9.66
N PRO A 166 -3.10 -20.90 10.38
CA PRO A 166 -1.83 -20.23 10.08
C PRO A 166 -1.26 -20.55 8.69
N SER A 167 -1.55 -21.73 8.12
CA SER A 167 -1.12 -22.09 6.76
C SER A 167 -1.71 -21.18 5.68
N ALA A 168 -2.84 -20.52 5.95
CA ALA A 168 -3.48 -19.60 5.03
C ALA A 168 -2.75 -18.26 4.88
N GLU A 169 -1.73 -18.00 5.70
CA GLU A 169 -0.82 -16.86 5.52
C GLU A 169 -0.32 -16.75 4.07
N TRP A 170 -0.04 -17.88 3.43
CA TRP A 170 0.47 -17.92 2.06
C TRP A 170 -0.47 -17.26 1.05
N PHE A 171 -1.79 -17.23 1.33
CA PHE A 171 -2.77 -16.58 0.46
C PHE A 171 -2.78 -15.06 0.57
N ILE A 172 -2.14 -14.48 1.59
CA ILE A 172 -2.18 -13.04 1.81
C ILE A 172 -1.13 -12.30 0.98
N TRP A 173 0.06 -12.86 0.87
CA TRP A 173 1.16 -12.27 0.09
C TRP A 173 0.79 -11.97 -1.37
N PRO A 174 0.04 -12.83 -2.08
CA PRO A 174 -0.36 -12.57 -3.46
C PRO A 174 -1.50 -11.57 -3.61
N ILE A 175 -2.23 -11.18 -2.55
CA ILE A 175 -3.44 -10.36 -2.66
C ILE A 175 -3.18 -9.06 -3.44
N PRO A 176 -2.14 -8.24 -3.13
CA PRO A 176 -1.86 -7.06 -3.94
C PRO A 176 -1.63 -7.43 -5.42
N VAL A 177 -0.78 -8.42 -5.68
CA VAL A 177 -0.50 -8.84 -7.06
C VAL A 177 -1.77 -9.29 -7.79
N LEU A 178 -2.67 -10.01 -7.11
CA LEU A 178 -3.95 -10.46 -7.67
C LEU A 178 -4.93 -9.32 -7.92
N VAL A 179 -4.94 -8.29 -7.08
CA VAL A 179 -5.83 -7.12 -7.22
C VAL A 179 -5.32 -6.15 -8.29
N SER A 180 -3.99 -6.05 -8.46
CA SER A 180 -3.34 -5.10 -9.37
C SER A 180 -3.87 -5.08 -10.82
N PRO A 181 -4.23 -6.22 -11.46
CA PRO A 181 -4.69 -6.21 -12.85
C PRO A 181 -6.12 -5.67 -12.99
N PHE A 182 -6.95 -5.87 -11.97
CA PHE A 182 -8.33 -5.38 -11.95
C PHE A 182 -8.40 -3.88 -11.66
N VAL A 183 -7.43 -3.35 -10.94
CA VAL A 183 -7.35 -1.93 -10.62
C VAL A 183 -6.76 -1.13 -11.78
N GLY A 184 -6.02 -1.79 -12.69
CA GLY A 184 -5.33 -1.13 -13.79
C GLY A 184 -4.30 -0.17 -13.22
N VAL A 185 -3.24 -0.68 -12.60
CA VAL A 185 -2.15 0.15 -12.04
C VAL A 185 -1.30 0.75 -13.18
N PHE A 186 -0.90 -0.08 -14.13
CA PHE A 186 0.04 0.28 -15.19
C PHE A 186 -0.61 0.62 -16.54
N TYR A 187 -1.89 0.34 -16.69
CA TYR A 187 -2.60 0.47 -17.97
C TYR A 187 -4.05 0.93 -17.75
N PRO A 188 -4.66 1.58 -18.76
CA PRO A 188 -6.04 2.04 -18.66
C PRO A 188 -7.04 0.88 -18.63
N LEU A 189 -8.15 1.08 -17.91
CA LEU A 189 -9.21 0.07 -17.78
C LEU A 189 -9.90 -0.28 -19.11
N ALA A 190 -9.74 0.56 -20.12
CA ALA A 190 -10.27 0.33 -21.47
C ALA A 190 -9.65 -0.90 -22.15
N VAL A 191 -8.41 -1.28 -21.78
CA VAL A 191 -7.72 -2.46 -22.35
C VAL A 191 -8.28 -3.78 -21.77
N LEU A 192 -8.93 -3.72 -20.62
CA LEU A 192 -9.46 -4.90 -19.94
C LEU A 192 -10.70 -5.48 -20.67
N PRO A 193 -10.83 -6.82 -20.73
CA PRO A 193 -12.06 -7.50 -21.15
C PRO A 193 -13.28 -7.03 -20.34
N ALA A 194 -14.47 -7.14 -20.93
CA ALA A 194 -15.70 -6.63 -20.33
C ALA A 194 -15.97 -7.17 -18.90
N TRP A 195 -15.67 -8.45 -18.64
CA TRP A 195 -15.85 -9.07 -17.33
C TRP A 195 -14.88 -8.50 -16.28
N MET A 196 -13.61 -8.27 -16.64
CA MET A 196 -12.63 -7.65 -15.73
C MET A 196 -13.03 -6.22 -15.41
N ARG A 197 -13.50 -5.48 -16.42
CA ARG A 197 -13.96 -4.09 -16.26
C ARG A 197 -15.15 -3.99 -15.30
N PHE A 198 -16.03 -4.99 -15.26
CA PHE A 198 -17.10 -5.06 -14.28
C PHE A 198 -16.55 -5.16 -12.85
N VAL A 199 -15.55 -6.02 -12.63
CA VAL A 199 -14.86 -6.14 -11.32
C VAL A 199 -14.14 -4.84 -10.95
N SER A 200 -13.44 -4.22 -11.90
CA SER A 200 -12.72 -2.95 -11.70
C SER A 200 -13.62 -1.86 -11.12
N ARG A 201 -14.88 -1.77 -11.56
CA ARG A 201 -15.85 -0.75 -11.10
C ARG A 201 -16.22 -0.92 -9.62
N ALA A 202 -16.08 -2.11 -9.06
CA ALA A 202 -16.33 -2.36 -7.64
C ALA A 202 -15.11 -2.02 -6.75
N LEU A 203 -13.92 -1.86 -7.34
CA LEU A 203 -12.68 -1.64 -6.61
C LEU A 203 -12.36 -0.13 -6.52
N PRO A 204 -12.41 0.49 -5.32
CA PRO A 204 -12.12 1.92 -5.17
C PRO A 204 -10.75 2.37 -5.74
N PRO A 205 -9.67 1.57 -5.64
CA PRO A 205 -8.39 1.95 -6.25
C PRO A 205 -8.44 2.17 -7.77
N SER A 206 -9.37 1.54 -8.51
CA SER A 206 -9.43 1.67 -9.97
C SER A 206 -9.70 3.12 -10.39
N TYR A 207 -10.54 3.81 -9.64
CA TYR A 207 -10.82 5.23 -9.83
C TYR A 207 -9.60 6.10 -9.53
N VAL A 208 -8.74 5.72 -8.57
CA VAL A 208 -7.51 6.47 -8.27
C VAL A 208 -6.58 6.46 -9.48
N PHE A 209 -6.27 5.29 -10.04
CA PHE A 209 -5.34 5.19 -11.16
C PHE A 209 -5.89 5.78 -12.46
N GLU A 210 -7.20 5.66 -12.70
CA GLU A 210 -7.82 6.28 -13.87
C GLU A 210 -7.80 7.81 -13.78
N ASN A 211 -8.09 8.37 -12.60
CA ASN A 211 -7.98 9.82 -12.38
C ASN A 211 -6.54 10.33 -12.43
N MET A 212 -5.57 9.57 -11.89
CA MET A 212 -4.15 9.91 -12.03
C MET A 212 -3.75 10.03 -13.50
N ARG A 213 -4.16 9.07 -14.34
CA ARG A 213 -3.92 9.13 -15.79
C ARG A 213 -4.65 10.31 -16.43
N ALA A 214 -5.89 10.58 -16.05
CA ALA A 214 -6.65 11.71 -16.59
C ALA A 214 -5.97 13.04 -16.27
N ILE A 215 -5.42 13.23 -15.07
CA ILE A 215 -4.68 14.44 -14.69
C ILE A 215 -3.39 14.57 -15.49
N LEU A 216 -2.65 13.47 -15.65
CA LEU A 216 -1.39 13.47 -16.41
C LEU A 216 -1.64 13.67 -17.92
N GLY A 217 -2.69 13.06 -18.46
CA GLY A 217 -3.10 13.18 -19.87
C GLY A 217 -3.74 14.53 -20.19
N GLY A 218 -4.50 15.11 -19.25
CA GLY A 218 -5.06 16.46 -19.36
C GLY A 218 -3.98 17.56 -19.32
N LYS A 219 -2.91 17.35 -18.54
CA LYS A 219 -1.71 18.22 -18.59
C LYS A 219 -0.86 18.02 -19.84
N ALA A 220 -0.90 16.83 -20.47
CA ALA A 220 -0.28 16.60 -21.78
C ALA A 220 -1.08 17.24 -22.94
N GLY A 221 -2.29 17.76 -22.67
CA GLY A 221 -3.17 18.42 -23.63
C GLY A 221 -3.39 19.91 -23.37
N SER A 222 -2.51 20.60 -22.64
CA SER A 222 -2.56 22.06 -22.45
C SER A 222 -1.49 22.77 -23.29
N PRO A 223 -1.74 23.09 -24.58
CA PRO A 223 -1.09 24.22 -25.21
C PRO A 223 -1.82 25.50 -24.78
N GLY A 224 -1.12 26.36 -24.03
CA GLY A 224 -1.49 27.77 -23.82
C GLY A 224 -2.24 28.09 -22.53
N GLU A 225 -1.48 28.55 -21.55
CA GLU A 225 -1.57 29.95 -21.10
C GLU A 225 -0.18 30.58 -21.21
#